data_AF-A0A1T7W7J4-F1
#
_entry.id   AF-A0A1T7W7J4-F1
#
_cell.length_a   1.000
_cell.length_b   1.000
_cell.length_c   1.000
_cell.angle_alpha   90.00
_cell.angle_beta   90.00
_cell.angle_gamma   90.00
#
_symmetry.space_group_name_H-M   'P 1'
#
loop_
_entity.id
_entity.type
_entity.pdbx_description
1 polymer ?
#
loop_
_entity_poly.entity_id
_entity_poly.type
_entity_poly.pdbx_seq_one_letter_code
_entity_poly.pdbx_strand_id
1 'polypeptide(L)'
;MTVVNLAYIPSPPQGVWHLGPIPIRAYALCIIAGIVAALIIGDRRWEQRGGERGVIYDIALWAVPFGLVGGRLYHVMTDWQTYFGPHGKGIGKAIAVWEGGLGIWGAVALGGVGAWIACRRRGIPLPAFADAIAPGIVLAQAIGRLGNYFNQELTGGPTTLPWGLELFYRRSADGTVDVLNLNGVSTGEVAQVVHPTFLYELLWNVLVFVLLIVVDRRFKIGHGRLFAMYVAAYCVGRFCVELMRVDPATQFGGIRVNSFTSTLVFVGAVAYILLAPKGREDPATLGDTPSSADGGEGTAETEATADAEDTKHPEDTEDGVTDAPEADATDKSVDESADNSGIVEK
;
A
#
# COMPACT_ATOMS: atom_id res chain seq x y z
N MET A 1 -43.65 -21.71 -0.69
CA MET A 1 -43.19 -20.72 -1.69
C MET A 1 -41.69 -20.60 -1.55
N THR A 2 -40.92 -20.79 -2.63
CA THR A 2 -39.51 -20.38 -2.68
C THR A 2 -39.47 -18.86 -2.78
N VAL A 3 -39.01 -18.18 -1.74
CA VAL A 3 -38.83 -16.71 -1.76
C VAL A 3 -37.57 -16.42 -2.56
N VAL A 4 -37.74 -16.04 -3.83
CA VAL A 4 -36.62 -15.59 -4.68
C VAL A 4 -36.25 -14.17 -4.28
N ASN A 5 -35.22 -14.03 -3.45
CA ASN A 5 -34.66 -12.74 -3.06
C ASN A 5 -33.84 -12.16 -4.22
N LEU A 6 -34.49 -11.38 -5.09
CA LEU A 6 -33.88 -10.71 -6.25
C LEU A 6 -32.72 -9.73 -5.92
N ALA A 7 -32.45 -9.50 -4.65
CA ALA A 7 -31.37 -8.63 -4.17
C ALA A 7 -30.05 -9.38 -3.88
N TYR A 8 -30.04 -10.71 -3.92
CA TYR A 8 -28.82 -11.49 -3.74
C TYR A 8 -27.78 -11.15 -4.83
N ILE A 9 -26.51 -11.19 -4.44
CA ILE A 9 -25.37 -10.88 -5.30
C ILE A 9 -24.92 -12.21 -5.93
N PRO A 10 -25.04 -12.42 -7.25
CA PRO A 10 -24.57 -13.64 -7.89
C PRO A 10 -23.04 -13.64 -7.98
N SER A 11 -22.36 -14.74 -7.64
CA SER A 11 -20.92 -14.86 -7.93
C SER A 11 -20.65 -14.92 -9.46
N PRO A 12 -19.47 -14.50 -9.93
CA PRO A 12 -19.17 -14.50 -11.36
C PRO A 12 -19.19 -15.90 -11.97
N PRO A 13 -19.65 -16.08 -13.23
CA PRO A 13 -19.74 -17.40 -13.87
C PRO A 13 -18.41 -18.16 -13.91
N GLN A 14 -17.27 -17.48 -13.99
CA GLN A 14 -15.93 -18.09 -13.95
C GLN A 14 -14.90 -17.08 -13.43
N GLY A 15 -13.80 -17.57 -12.85
CA GLY A 15 -12.68 -16.75 -12.37
C GLY A 15 -11.44 -16.76 -13.29
N VAL A 16 -11.45 -17.56 -14.35
CA VAL A 16 -10.32 -17.80 -15.25
C VAL A 16 -10.79 -17.81 -16.70
N TRP A 17 -9.99 -17.20 -17.58
CA TRP A 17 -10.11 -17.31 -19.04
C TRP A 17 -8.79 -17.86 -19.59
N HIS A 18 -8.83 -18.56 -20.73
CA HIS A 18 -7.63 -19.14 -21.33
C HIS A 18 -7.28 -18.47 -22.66
N LEU A 19 -6.08 -17.92 -22.77
CA LEU A 19 -5.48 -17.46 -24.01
C LEU A 19 -4.51 -18.53 -24.49
N GLY A 20 -5.02 -19.52 -25.22
CA GLY A 20 -4.29 -20.76 -25.50
C GLY A 20 -3.88 -21.46 -24.20
N PRO A 21 -2.59 -21.79 -23.99
CA PRO A 21 -2.14 -22.44 -22.76
C PRO A 21 -2.07 -21.51 -21.54
N ILE A 22 -2.23 -20.19 -21.71
CA ILE A 22 -2.02 -19.20 -20.64
C ILE A 22 -3.34 -18.91 -19.90
N PRO A 23 -3.45 -19.21 -18.59
CA PRO A 23 -4.63 -18.87 -17.80
C PRO A 23 -4.58 -17.41 -17.32
N ILE A 24 -5.49 -16.59 -17.84
CA ILE A 24 -5.77 -15.23 -17.36
C ILE A 24 -6.71 -15.35 -16.16
N ARG A 25 -6.19 -15.13 -14.95
CA ARG A 25 -6.96 -15.23 -13.69
C ARG A 25 -7.46 -13.86 -13.25
N ALA A 26 -8.77 -13.71 -13.02
CA ALA A 26 -9.36 -12.48 -12.50
C ALA A 26 -8.64 -11.99 -11.22
N TYR A 27 -8.36 -12.93 -10.31
CA TYR A 27 -7.62 -12.71 -9.07
C TYR A 27 -6.28 -11.99 -9.28
N ALA A 28 -5.50 -12.42 -10.28
CA ALA A 28 -4.20 -11.83 -10.59
C ALA A 28 -4.36 -10.42 -11.17
N LEU A 29 -5.36 -10.20 -12.04
CA LEU A 29 -5.68 -8.87 -12.58
C LEU A 29 -6.09 -7.89 -11.48
N CYS A 30 -6.92 -8.33 -10.53
CA CYS A 30 -7.30 -7.51 -9.37
C CYS A 30 -6.08 -7.14 -8.50
N ILE A 31 -5.16 -8.08 -8.24
CA ILE A 31 -3.92 -7.79 -7.50
C ILE A 31 -3.04 -6.79 -8.26
N ILE A 32 -2.83 -6.98 -9.56
CA ILE A 32 -2.01 -6.07 -10.39
C ILE A 32 -2.64 -4.67 -10.40
N ALA A 33 -3.95 -4.55 -10.60
CA ALA A 33 -4.67 -3.29 -10.53
C ALA A 33 -4.54 -2.62 -9.15
N GLY A 34 -4.59 -3.40 -8.06
CA GLY A 34 -4.35 -2.94 -6.70
C GLY A 34 -2.93 -2.39 -6.51
N ILE A 35 -1.90 -3.11 -6.97
CA ILE A 35 -0.50 -2.67 -6.92
C ILE A 35 -0.32 -1.36 -7.70
N VAL A 36 -0.83 -1.28 -8.94
CA VAL A 36 -0.75 -0.08 -9.76
C VAL A 36 -1.44 1.11 -9.08
N ALA A 37 -2.62 0.91 -8.49
CA ALA A 37 -3.31 1.94 -7.72
C ALA A 37 -2.51 2.39 -6.49
N ALA A 38 -1.90 1.46 -5.75
CA ALA A 38 -1.05 1.78 -4.60
C ALA A 38 0.18 2.61 -4.98
N LEU A 39 0.85 2.27 -6.09
CA LEU A 39 2.02 2.99 -6.58
C LEU A 39 1.65 4.41 -7.03
N ILE A 40 0.61 4.56 -7.86
CA ILE A 40 0.15 5.86 -8.37
C ILE A 40 -0.32 6.80 -7.23
N ILE A 41 -1.02 6.25 -6.23
CA ILE A 41 -1.49 7.03 -5.08
C ILE A 41 -0.34 7.33 -4.12
N GLY A 42 0.54 6.36 -3.86
CA GLY A 42 1.72 6.52 -3.01
C GLY A 42 2.67 7.59 -3.54
N ASP A 43 2.99 7.55 -4.84
CA ASP A 43 3.88 8.50 -5.52
C ASP A 43 3.34 9.94 -5.45
N ARG A 44 2.06 10.14 -5.79
CA ARG A 44 1.39 11.45 -5.63
C ARG A 44 1.34 11.94 -4.18
N ARG A 45 1.28 11.03 -3.20
CA ARG A 45 1.29 11.39 -1.77
C ARG A 45 2.69 11.65 -1.23
N TRP A 46 3.70 11.04 -1.82
CA TRP A 46 5.11 11.29 -1.55
C TRP A 46 5.51 12.68 -2.08
N GLU A 47 5.13 13.01 -3.31
CA GLU A 47 5.23 14.35 -3.90
C GLU A 47 4.54 15.41 -3.02
N GLN A 48 3.30 15.16 -2.57
CA GLN A 48 2.57 16.06 -1.66
C GLN A 48 3.20 16.22 -0.26
N ARG A 49 4.19 15.39 0.09
CA ARG A 49 5.00 15.52 1.32
C ARG A 49 6.31 16.26 1.08
N GLY A 50 6.70 16.49 -0.18
CA GLY A 50 7.96 17.11 -0.59
C GLY A 50 9.02 16.15 -1.11
N GLY A 51 8.68 14.87 -1.30
CA GLY A 51 9.58 13.88 -1.91
C GLY A 51 9.55 13.90 -3.44
N GLU A 52 10.61 13.39 -4.06
CA GLU A 52 10.72 13.32 -5.53
C GLU A 52 9.79 12.23 -6.12
N ARG A 53 9.13 12.52 -7.26
CA ARG A 53 8.38 11.51 -8.02
C ARG A 53 9.29 10.42 -8.56
N GLY A 54 8.79 9.19 -8.66
CA GLY A 54 9.57 8.03 -9.14
C GLY A 54 10.07 7.16 -7.98
N VAL A 55 10.47 7.79 -6.88
CA VAL A 55 11.01 7.15 -5.66
C VAL A 55 10.14 5.99 -5.14
N ILE A 56 8.80 6.12 -5.20
CA ILE A 56 7.90 5.05 -4.75
C ILE A 56 7.95 3.82 -5.66
N TYR A 57 8.13 4.00 -6.97
CA TYR A 57 8.33 2.89 -7.91
C TYR A 57 9.70 2.24 -7.70
N ASP A 58 10.74 3.05 -7.46
CA ASP A 58 12.10 2.56 -7.20
C ASP A 58 12.17 1.72 -5.91
N ILE A 59 11.50 2.14 -4.84
CA ILE A 59 11.38 1.34 -3.61
C ILE A 59 10.54 0.08 -3.86
N ALA A 60 9.52 0.14 -4.71
CA ALA A 60 8.72 -1.02 -5.08
C ALA A 60 9.51 -2.08 -5.88
N LEU A 61 10.50 -1.67 -6.68
CA LEU A 61 11.43 -2.59 -7.37
C LEU A 61 12.25 -3.45 -6.39
N TRP A 62 12.43 -3.02 -5.14
CA TRP A 62 13.00 -3.84 -4.07
C TRP A 62 11.93 -4.59 -3.28
N ALA A 63 10.85 -3.91 -2.89
CA ALA A 63 9.83 -4.48 -2.02
C ALA A 63 9.06 -5.65 -2.67
N VAL A 64 8.74 -5.57 -3.98
CA VAL A 64 7.94 -6.60 -4.66
C VAL A 64 8.72 -7.90 -4.86
N PRO A 65 9.97 -7.92 -5.38
CA PRO A 65 10.74 -9.16 -5.49
C PRO A 65 11.05 -9.80 -4.12
N PHE A 66 11.43 -9.00 -3.12
CA PHE A 66 11.64 -9.51 -1.77
C PHE A 66 10.35 -10.10 -1.16
N GLY A 67 9.20 -9.45 -1.39
CA GLY A 67 7.90 -9.96 -0.97
C GLY A 67 7.53 -11.28 -1.67
N LEU A 68 7.81 -11.42 -2.96
CA LEU A 68 7.59 -12.68 -3.69
C LEU A 68 8.46 -13.82 -3.12
N VAL A 69 9.75 -13.56 -2.91
CA VAL A 69 10.70 -14.51 -2.30
C VAL A 69 10.27 -14.90 -0.89
N GLY A 70 9.94 -13.92 -0.04
CA GLY A 70 9.52 -14.15 1.34
C GLY A 70 8.21 -14.91 1.44
N GLY A 71 7.24 -14.57 0.58
CA GLY A 71 5.98 -15.30 0.50
C GLY A 71 6.19 -16.76 0.13
N ARG A 72 7.11 -17.04 -0.80
CA ARG A 72 7.45 -18.42 -1.17
C ARG A 72 8.16 -19.15 -0.04
N LEU A 73 9.18 -18.53 0.55
CA LEU A 73 9.95 -19.10 1.65
C LEU A 73 9.06 -19.47 2.83
N TYR A 74 8.15 -18.59 3.25
CA TYR A 74 7.21 -18.85 4.34
C TYR A 74 6.29 -20.04 4.05
N HIS A 75 5.71 -20.11 2.84
CA HIS A 75 4.86 -21.26 2.47
C HIS A 75 5.64 -22.58 2.44
N VAL A 76 6.88 -22.59 1.91
CA VAL A 76 7.74 -23.79 1.93
C VAL A 76 8.13 -24.17 3.36
N MET A 77 8.31 -23.21 4.27
CA MET A 77 8.57 -23.47 5.69
C MET A 77 7.35 -24.04 6.43
N THR A 78 6.14 -23.50 6.20
CA THR A 78 4.92 -23.99 6.86
C THR A 78 4.49 -25.35 6.32
N ASP A 79 4.56 -25.54 5.00
CA ASP A 79 4.09 -26.73 4.31
C ASP A 79 5.25 -27.66 3.90
N TRP A 80 6.34 -27.66 4.68
CA TRP A 80 7.61 -28.32 4.36
C TRP A 80 7.46 -29.81 4.02
N GLN A 81 6.52 -30.51 4.67
CA GLN A 81 6.23 -31.93 4.42
C GLN A 81 5.74 -32.17 2.98
N THR A 82 5.02 -31.23 2.37
CA THR A 82 4.57 -31.29 0.97
C THR A 82 5.74 -31.29 -0.02
N TYR A 83 6.89 -30.73 0.37
CA TYR A 83 8.07 -30.60 -0.48
C TYR A 83 9.16 -31.63 -0.16
N PHE A 84 9.34 -31.97 1.12
CA PHE A 84 10.48 -32.75 1.63
C PHE A 84 10.10 -34.00 2.44
N GLY A 85 8.79 -34.29 2.61
CA GLY A 85 8.33 -35.53 3.22
C GLY A 85 8.54 -36.76 2.32
N PRO A 86 8.16 -37.96 2.79
CA PRO A 86 8.04 -39.13 1.93
C PRO A 86 7.02 -38.84 0.82
N HIS A 87 7.43 -38.94 -0.45
CA HIS A 87 6.67 -38.47 -1.64
C HIS A 87 6.56 -36.93 -1.82
N GLY A 88 7.43 -36.16 -1.16
CA GLY A 88 7.49 -34.70 -1.33
C GLY A 88 7.84 -34.26 -2.75
N LYS A 89 7.33 -33.10 -3.15
CA LYS A 89 7.46 -32.54 -4.52
C LYS A 89 8.89 -32.11 -4.92
N GLY A 90 9.83 -32.08 -3.98
CA GLY A 90 11.24 -31.75 -4.20
C GLY A 90 11.56 -30.26 -4.33
N ILE A 91 12.87 -29.94 -4.35
CA ILE A 91 13.40 -28.56 -4.33
C ILE A 91 12.93 -27.73 -5.54
N GLY A 92 12.91 -28.31 -6.75
CA GLY A 92 12.48 -27.58 -7.95
C GLY A 92 11.05 -27.05 -7.83
N LYS A 93 10.15 -27.85 -7.23
CA LYS A 93 8.79 -27.42 -6.91
C LYS A 93 8.73 -26.46 -5.73
N ALA A 94 9.62 -26.57 -4.74
CA ALA A 94 9.72 -25.59 -3.66
C ALA A 94 10.09 -24.17 -4.17
N ILE A 95 10.84 -24.04 -5.26
CA ILE A 95 11.21 -22.74 -5.85
C ILE A 95 10.13 -22.18 -6.81
N ALA A 96 9.26 -23.03 -7.36
CA ALA A 96 8.28 -22.68 -8.40
C ALA A 96 7.16 -21.73 -7.93
N VAL A 97 7.45 -20.43 -7.86
CA VAL A 97 6.49 -19.37 -7.47
C VAL A 97 5.26 -19.25 -8.38
N TRP A 98 5.39 -19.67 -9.65
CA TRP A 98 4.30 -19.66 -10.63
C TRP A 98 3.25 -20.76 -10.41
N GLU A 99 3.51 -21.74 -9.54
CA GLU A 99 2.55 -22.81 -9.18
C GLU A 99 1.63 -22.40 -8.02
N GLY A 100 1.67 -21.14 -7.59
CA GLY A 100 0.96 -20.65 -6.41
C GLY A 100 1.68 -21.04 -5.12
N GLY A 101 1.01 -20.94 -3.97
CA GLY A 101 1.62 -21.19 -2.66
C GLY A 101 2.56 -20.05 -2.24
N LEU A 102 1.97 -18.92 -1.85
CA LEU A 102 2.67 -17.75 -1.30
C LEU A 102 2.02 -17.37 0.03
N GLY A 103 2.79 -17.38 1.11
CA GLY A 103 2.33 -17.01 2.45
C GLY A 103 2.40 -15.51 2.69
N ILE A 104 1.27 -14.89 3.03
CA ILE A 104 1.20 -13.42 3.21
C ILE A 104 2.17 -12.89 4.28
N TRP A 105 2.40 -13.64 5.36
CA TRP A 105 3.31 -13.25 6.44
C TRP A 105 4.76 -13.10 5.97
N GLY A 106 5.26 -14.06 5.19
CA GLY A 106 6.59 -13.97 4.59
C GLY A 106 6.70 -12.84 3.56
N ALA A 107 5.64 -12.62 2.78
CA ALA A 107 5.60 -11.55 1.78
C ALA A 107 5.64 -10.16 2.40
N VAL A 108 4.87 -9.93 3.47
CA VAL A 108 4.90 -8.67 4.23
C VAL A 108 6.26 -8.49 4.92
N ALA A 109 6.81 -9.54 5.54
CA ALA A 109 8.07 -9.48 6.26
C ALA A 109 9.26 -9.13 5.34
N LEU A 110 9.52 -9.93 4.30
CA LEU A 110 10.64 -9.62 3.40
C LEU A 110 10.35 -8.43 2.49
N GLY A 111 9.10 -8.20 2.07
CA GLY A 111 8.74 -6.98 1.33
C GLY A 111 9.05 -5.70 2.12
N GLY A 112 8.80 -5.72 3.44
CA GLY A 112 9.21 -4.65 4.35
C GLY A 112 10.73 -4.51 4.47
N VAL A 113 11.49 -5.62 4.49
CA VAL A 113 12.96 -5.60 4.43
C VAL A 113 13.47 -5.00 3.12
N GLY A 114 12.90 -5.37 1.97
CA GLY A 114 13.23 -4.80 0.67
C GLY A 114 12.96 -3.29 0.63
N ALA A 115 11.81 -2.85 1.13
CA ALA A 115 11.49 -1.43 1.26
C ALA A 115 12.46 -0.68 2.18
N TRP A 116 12.83 -1.28 3.33
CA TRP A 116 13.81 -0.70 4.26
C TRP A 116 15.21 -0.57 3.63
N ILE A 117 15.68 -1.58 2.89
CA ILE A 117 16.96 -1.52 2.16
C ILE A 117 16.94 -0.37 1.15
N ALA A 118 15.88 -0.25 0.34
CA ALA A 118 15.76 0.81 -0.66
C ALA A 118 15.69 2.21 -0.02
N CYS A 119 14.88 2.39 1.03
CA CYS A 119 14.82 3.65 1.77
C CYS A 119 16.19 4.03 2.34
N ARG A 120 16.87 3.08 2.99
CA ARG A 120 18.20 3.30 3.58
C ARG A 120 19.27 3.68 2.55
N ARG A 121 19.24 3.09 1.36
CA ARG A 121 20.18 3.42 0.27
C ARG A 121 19.97 4.82 -0.33
N ARG A 122 18.80 5.44 -0.11
CA ARG A 122 18.41 6.77 -0.60
C ARG A 122 18.38 7.85 0.49
N GLY A 123 18.71 7.49 1.74
CA GLY A 123 18.57 8.38 2.90
C GLY A 123 17.14 8.64 3.35
N ILE A 124 16.15 7.95 2.78
CA ILE A 124 14.72 8.22 3.00
C ILE A 124 14.27 7.69 4.38
N PRO A 125 13.59 8.52 5.20
CA PRO A 125 13.02 8.06 6.45
C PRO A 125 11.84 7.10 6.21
N LEU A 126 12.05 5.82 6.56
CA LEU A 126 11.04 4.76 6.43
C LEU A 126 9.64 5.11 7.01
N PRO A 127 9.50 5.82 8.15
CA PRO A 127 8.18 6.21 8.66
C PRO A 127 7.41 7.16 7.74
N ALA A 128 8.11 8.11 7.09
CA ALA A 128 7.49 9.06 6.15
C ALA A 128 7.05 8.35 4.86
N PHE A 129 7.88 7.43 4.35
CA PHE A 129 7.54 6.55 3.23
C PHE A 129 6.30 5.69 3.56
N ALA A 130 6.28 5.05 4.74
CA ALA A 130 5.16 4.23 5.20
C ALA A 130 3.86 5.04 5.26
N ASP A 131 3.89 6.28 5.79
CA ASP A 131 2.73 7.19 5.83
C ASP A 131 2.29 7.69 4.44
N ALA A 132 3.20 7.80 3.48
CA ALA A 132 2.84 8.13 2.10
C ALA A 132 2.06 6.98 1.46
N ILE A 133 2.54 5.73 1.57
CA ILE A 133 1.96 4.56 0.90
C ILE A 133 0.78 3.92 1.64
N ALA A 134 0.59 4.15 2.94
CA ALA A 134 -0.45 3.47 3.74
C ALA A 134 -1.87 3.52 3.12
N PRO A 135 -2.37 4.66 2.59
CA PRO A 135 -3.66 4.69 1.91
C PRO A 135 -3.66 3.88 0.61
N GLY A 136 -2.55 3.88 -0.12
CA GLY A 136 -2.39 3.06 -1.33
C GLY A 136 -2.48 1.56 -1.02
N ILE A 137 -1.82 1.10 0.06
CA ILE A 137 -1.86 -0.31 0.49
C ILE A 137 -3.29 -0.76 0.80
N VAL A 138 -4.03 -0.01 1.62
CA VAL A 138 -5.38 -0.43 2.01
C VAL A 138 -6.37 -0.38 0.83
N LEU A 139 -6.20 0.55 -0.12
CA LEU A 139 -6.97 0.52 -1.37
C LEU A 139 -6.60 -0.70 -2.24
N ALA A 140 -5.33 -1.08 -2.32
CA ALA A 140 -4.92 -2.31 -3.01
C ALA A 140 -5.53 -3.57 -2.38
N GLN A 141 -5.63 -3.61 -1.04
CA GLN A 141 -6.36 -4.67 -0.34
C GLN A 141 -7.86 -4.68 -0.69
N ALA A 142 -8.51 -3.51 -0.79
CA ALA A 142 -9.90 -3.40 -1.23
C ALA A 142 -10.10 -3.95 -2.65
N ILE A 143 -9.24 -3.55 -3.61
CA ILE A 143 -9.29 -4.03 -4.99
C ILE A 143 -8.99 -5.54 -5.04
N GLY A 144 -8.03 -6.03 -4.25
CA GLY A 144 -7.70 -7.45 -4.14
C GLY A 144 -8.87 -8.33 -3.69
N ARG A 145 -9.80 -7.82 -2.86
CA ARG A 145 -11.00 -8.55 -2.44
C ARG A 145 -11.96 -8.87 -3.59
N LEU A 146 -11.95 -8.10 -4.69
CA LEU A 146 -12.67 -8.46 -5.91
C LEU A 146 -12.15 -9.78 -6.50
N GLY A 147 -10.87 -10.10 -6.31
CA GLY A 147 -10.32 -11.40 -6.68
C GLY A 147 -11.00 -12.56 -5.95
N ASN A 148 -11.24 -12.43 -4.64
CA ASN A 148 -11.90 -13.48 -3.86
C ASN A 148 -13.35 -13.71 -4.32
N TYR A 149 -14.04 -12.64 -4.74
CA TYR A 149 -15.37 -12.72 -5.36
C TYR A 149 -15.38 -13.53 -6.66
N PHE A 150 -14.43 -13.29 -7.59
CA PHE A 150 -14.27 -14.12 -8.79
C PHE A 150 -13.91 -15.58 -8.48
N ASN A 151 -13.16 -15.83 -7.40
CA ASN A 151 -12.74 -17.17 -6.98
C ASN A 151 -13.80 -17.94 -6.16
N GLN A 152 -14.89 -17.32 -5.70
CA GLN A 152 -15.88 -17.93 -4.78
C GLN A 152 -15.28 -18.40 -3.44
N GLU A 153 -14.28 -17.67 -2.93
CA GLU A 153 -13.48 -18.09 -1.76
C GLU A 153 -13.55 -17.11 -0.57
N LEU A 154 -13.07 -17.56 0.59
CA LEU A 154 -12.96 -16.79 1.84
C LEU A 154 -14.31 -16.22 2.35
N THR A 155 -15.42 -16.83 1.97
CA THR A 155 -16.79 -16.41 2.28
C THR A 155 -17.15 -16.57 3.77
N GLY A 156 -18.17 -15.84 4.22
CA GLY A 156 -18.72 -16.02 5.56
C GLY A 156 -19.67 -17.21 5.66
N GLY A 157 -20.32 -17.37 6.81
CA GLY A 157 -21.35 -18.40 7.01
C GLY A 157 -22.59 -18.22 6.12
N PRO A 158 -23.48 -19.23 6.06
CA PRO A 158 -24.77 -19.15 5.37
C PRO A 158 -25.62 -17.96 5.84
N THR A 159 -26.39 -17.35 4.95
CA THR A 159 -27.20 -16.17 5.27
C THR A 159 -28.52 -16.13 4.52
N THR A 160 -29.50 -15.43 5.11
CA THR A 160 -30.80 -15.11 4.50
C THR A 160 -30.99 -13.60 4.30
N LEU A 161 -29.96 -12.79 4.60
CA LEU A 161 -29.97 -11.35 4.41
C LEU A 161 -30.07 -11.00 2.92
N PRO A 162 -30.80 -9.93 2.54
CA PRO A 162 -31.12 -9.67 1.14
C PRO A 162 -29.92 -9.35 0.25
N TRP A 163 -28.73 -9.08 0.81
CA TRP A 163 -27.47 -8.89 0.07
C TRP A 163 -26.53 -10.11 0.16
N GLY A 164 -27.05 -11.30 0.45
CA GLY A 164 -26.28 -12.55 0.46
C GLY A 164 -25.60 -12.81 -0.89
N LEU A 165 -24.41 -13.41 -0.86
CA LEU A 165 -23.67 -13.85 -2.04
C LEU A 165 -24.11 -15.26 -2.40
N GLU A 166 -24.65 -15.44 -3.60
CA GLU A 166 -24.89 -16.77 -4.17
C GLU A 166 -23.56 -17.33 -4.67
N LEU A 167 -23.25 -18.57 -4.28
CA LEU A 167 -22.14 -19.35 -4.85
C LEU A 167 -22.71 -20.43 -5.74
N PHE A 168 -22.27 -20.47 -7.00
CA PHE A 168 -22.71 -21.47 -7.97
C PHE A 168 -21.78 -22.70 -7.98
N TYR A 169 -22.34 -23.88 -8.24
CA TYR A 169 -21.55 -25.05 -8.59
C TYR A 169 -20.81 -24.81 -9.92
N ARG A 170 -19.50 -25.06 -9.95
CA ARG A 170 -18.66 -24.89 -11.16
C ARG A 170 -18.23 -26.24 -11.72
N ARG A 171 -18.38 -26.43 -13.03
CA ARG A 171 -17.95 -27.60 -13.78
C ARG A 171 -16.61 -27.33 -14.48
N SER A 172 -15.63 -28.18 -14.26
CA SER A 172 -14.33 -28.14 -14.95
C SER A 172 -14.34 -29.00 -16.24
N ALA A 173 -13.31 -28.86 -17.07
CA ALA A 173 -13.20 -29.53 -18.38
C ALA A 173 -13.09 -31.07 -18.28
N ASP A 174 -12.67 -31.59 -17.14
CA ASP A 174 -12.68 -33.01 -16.77
C ASP A 174 -14.08 -33.52 -16.32
N GLY A 175 -15.08 -32.64 -16.28
CA GLY A 175 -16.45 -32.96 -15.87
C GLY A 175 -16.71 -32.82 -14.37
N THR A 176 -15.67 -32.67 -13.55
CA THR A 176 -15.75 -32.51 -12.09
C THR A 176 -16.56 -31.26 -11.72
N VAL A 177 -17.50 -31.41 -10.78
CA VAL A 177 -18.37 -30.31 -10.29
C VAL A 177 -18.05 -30.03 -8.83
N ASP A 178 -17.62 -28.80 -8.53
CA ASP A 178 -17.31 -28.31 -7.19
C ASP A 178 -17.54 -26.79 -7.13
N VAL A 179 -17.99 -26.27 -5.98
CA VAL A 179 -18.18 -24.84 -5.71
C VAL A 179 -16.86 -24.09 -5.70
N LEU A 180 -15.78 -24.76 -5.26
CA LEU A 180 -14.44 -24.18 -5.15
C LEU A 180 -13.56 -24.42 -6.39
N ASN A 181 -14.13 -24.87 -7.51
CA ASN A 181 -13.34 -25.10 -8.72
C ASN A 181 -12.93 -23.78 -9.40
N LEU A 182 -11.70 -23.32 -9.16
CA LEU A 182 -11.19 -22.05 -9.72
C LEU A 182 -11.17 -22.03 -11.27
N ASN A 183 -10.95 -23.17 -11.92
CA ASN A 183 -10.87 -23.25 -13.39
C ASN A 183 -12.22 -23.68 -14.02
N GLY A 184 -13.26 -23.91 -13.20
CA GLY A 184 -14.58 -24.32 -13.66
C GLY A 184 -15.49 -23.16 -14.06
N VAL A 185 -16.51 -23.48 -14.85
CA VAL A 185 -17.57 -22.57 -15.29
C VAL A 185 -18.86 -22.89 -14.54
N SER A 186 -19.58 -21.86 -14.12
CA SER A 186 -20.86 -21.97 -13.41
C SER A 186 -21.86 -22.81 -14.20
N THR A 187 -22.51 -23.72 -13.49
CA THR A 187 -23.62 -24.54 -13.98
C THR A 187 -24.97 -23.80 -13.98
N GLY A 188 -25.03 -22.61 -13.36
CA GLY A 188 -26.28 -21.89 -13.07
C GLY A 188 -27.01 -22.39 -11.81
N GLU A 189 -26.56 -23.50 -11.20
CA GLU A 189 -27.13 -24.03 -9.97
C GLU A 189 -26.49 -23.38 -8.73
N VAL A 190 -27.31 -22.74 -7.88
CA VAL A 190 -26.88 -22.14 -6.61
C VAL A 190 -26.59 -23.25 -5.60
N ALA A 191 -25.35 -23.34 -5.14
CA ALA A 191 -24.92 -24.30 -4.12
C ALA A 191 -25.19 -23.79 -2.70
N GLN A 192 -24.96 -22.50 -2.43
CA GLN A 192 -25.23 -21.87 -1.14
C GLN A 192 -25.33 -20.34 -1.25
N VAL A 193 -26.01 -19.73 -0.28
CA VAL A 193 -26.06 -18.26 -0.10
C VAL A 193 -25.37 -17.90 1.20
N VAL A 194 -24.35 -17.04 1.14
CA VAL A 194 -23.40 -16.78 2.23
C VAL A 194 -23.19 -15.29 2.48
N HIS A 195 -22.68 -14.93 3.66
CA HIS A 195 -22.24 -13.57 3.94
C HIS A 195 -21.12 -13.14 2.96
N PRO A 196 -21.28 -12.04 2.18
CA PRO A 196 -20.24 -11.51 1.28
C PRO A 196 -19.10 -10.83 2.05
N THR A 197 -18.27 -11.62 2.73
CA THR A 197 -17.07 -11.15 3.45
C THR A 197 -16.13 -10.36 2.56
N PHE A 198 -15.99 -10.72 1.27
CA PHE A 198 -15.21 -9.94 0.31
C PHE A 198 -15.71 -8.49 0.21
N LEU A 199 -17.03 -8.27 0.21
CA LEU A 199 -17.65 -6.97 0.10
C LEU A 199 -17.53 -6.20 1.41
N TYR A 200 -17.72 -6.87 2.55
CA TYR A 200 -17.52 -6.27 3.86
C TYR A 200 -16.07 -5.80 4.05
N GLU A 201 -15.08 -6.61 3.67
CA GLU A 201 -13.66 -6.23 3.69
C GLU A 201 -13.35 -5.12 2.67
N LEU A 202 -13.91 -5.17 1.46
CA LEU A 202 -13.74 -4.12 0.45
C LEU A 202 -14.27 -2.77 0.95
N LEU A 203 -15.51 -2.74 1.43
CA LEU A 203 -16.14 -1.52 1.95
C LEU A 203 -15.41 -0.98 3.18
N TRP A 204 -14.97 -1.85 4.09
CA TRP A 204 -14.15 -1.44 5.23
C TRP A 204 -12.81 -0.84 4.77
N ASN A 205 -12.10 -1.50 3.84
CA ASN A 205 -10.83 -1.01 3.34
C ASN A 205 -10.97 0.31 2.55
N VAL A 206 -12.07 0.52 1.81
CA VAL A 206 -12.40 1.82 1.19
C VAL A 206 -12.71 2.88 2.24
N LEU A 207 -13.45 2.55 3.30
CA LEU A 207 -13.69 3.47 4.42
C LEU A 207 -12.36 3.87 5.09
N VAL A 208 -11.48 2.91 5.38
CA VAL A 208 -10.15 3.17 5.95
C VAL A 208 -9.30 4.02 5.00
N PHE A 209 -9.31 3.74 3.69
CA PHE A 209 -8.65 4.59 2.69
C PHE A 209 -9.12 6.06 2.80
N VAL A 210 -10.43 6.29 2.76
CA VAL A 210 -11.01 7.65 2.84
C VAL A 210 -10.65 8.31 4.18
N LEU A 211 -10.77 7.59 5.30
CA LEU A 211 -10.44 8.11 6.63
C LEU A 211 -8.96 8.53 6.71
N LEU A 212 -8.03 7.72 6.21
CA LEU A 212 -6.60 8.07 6.22
C LEU A 212 -6.33 9.31 5.36
N ILE A 213 -6.94 9.44 4.19
CA ILE A 213 -6.79 10.64 3.34
C ILE A 213 -7.34 11.88 4.04
N VAL A 214 -8.53 11.81 4.66
CA VAL A 214 -9.16 12.94 5.36
C VAL A 214 -8.35 13.35 6.59
N VAL A 215 -7.97 12.39 7.44
CA VAL A 215 -7.15 12.62 8.64
C VAL A 215 -5.81 13.24 8.26
N ASP A 216 -5.13 12.70 7.25
CA ASP A 216 -3.81 13.17 6.83
C ASP A 216 -3.84 14.58 6.25
N ARG A 217 -4.90 14.93 5.50
CA ARG A 217 -5.13 16.31 5.02
C ARG A 217 -5.47 17.28 6.16
N ARG A 218 -6.27 16.85 7.14
CA ARG A 218 -6.78 17.71 8.22
C ARG A 218 -5.77 17.97 9.35
N PHE A 219 -4.94 16.98 9.67
CA PHE A 219 -4.05 17.01 10.83
C PHE A 219 -2.56 16.96 10.48
N LYS A 220 -2.20 16.81 9.18
CA LYS A 220 -0.81 16.66 8.69
C LYS A 220 -0.05 15.63 9.52
N ILE A 221 -0.47 14.36 9.41
CA ILE A 221 0.17 13.27 10.15
C ILE A 221 1.48 12.86 9.45
N GLY A 222 2.47 12.53 10.27
CA GLY A 222 3.76 11.96 9.90
C GLY A 222 4.29 11.05 11.00
N HIS A 223 5.58 10.74 10.93
CA HIS A 223 6.34 9.90 11.86
C HIS A 223 5.80 8.47 11.96
N GLY A 224 5.31 7.91 10.85
CA GLY A 224 4.77 6.54 10.77
C GLY A 224 3.38 6.37 11.43
N ARG A 225 2.79 7.46 11.93
CA ARG A 225 1.54 7.40 12.69
C ARG A 225 0.33 7.16 11.79
N LEU A 226 0.39 7.57 10.52
CA LEU A 226 -0.68 7.28 9.56
C LEU A 226 -0.66 5.80 9.14
N PHE A 227 0.53 5.22 8.96
CA PHE A 227 0.72 3.79 8.75
C PHE A 227 0.26 2.98 9.96
N ALA A 228 0.58 3.42 11.18
CA ALA A 228 0.05 2.78 12.38
C ALA A 228 -1.49 2.89 12.49
N MET A 229 -2.09 4.02 12.08
CA MET A 229 -3.56 4.13 11.97
C MET A 229 -4.15 3.16 10.95
N TYR A 230 -3.50 2.98 9.79
CA TYR A 230 -3.85 1.95 8.81
C TYR A 230 -3.81 0.56 9.46
N VAL A 231 -2.72 0.18 10.13
CA VAL A 231 -2.55 -1.13 10.77
C VAL A 231 -3.62 -1.37 11.84
N ALA A 232 -3.90 -0.38 12.69
CA ALA A 232 -4.94 -0.47 13.71
C ALA A 232 -6.33 -0.66 13.08
N ALA A 233 -6.70 0.16 12.09
CA ALA A 233 -8.00 0.07 11.43
C ALA A 233 -8.17 -1.23 10.62
N TYR A 234 -7.10 -1.73 9.99
CA TYR A 234 -7.09 -3.04 9.34
C TYR A 234 -7.32 -4.18 10.34
N CYS A 235 -6.68 -4.14 11.52
CA CYS A 235 -6.87 -5.15 12.56
C CYS A 235 -8.32 -5.20 13.08
N VAL A 236 -9.01 -4.06 13.20
CA VAL A 236 -10.44 -4.01 13.55
C VAL A 236 -11.29 -4.72 12.50
N GLY A 237 -11.13 -4.36 11.22
CA GLY A 237 -11.87 -5.02 10.12
C GLY A 237 -11.56 -6.52 10.03
N ARG A 238 -10.28 -6.89 10.19
CA ARG A 238 -9.84 -8.29 10.19
C ARG A 238 -10.49 -9.07 11.33
N PHE A 239 -10.55 -8.52 12.54
CA PHE A 239 -11.20 -9.14 13.69
C PHE A 239 -12.70 -9.35 13.45
N CYS A 240 -13.42 -8.32 13.00
CA CYS A 240 -14.86 -8.41 12.70
C CYS A 240 -15.18 -9.46 11.63
N VAL A 241 -14.36 -9.56 10.58
CA VAL A 241 -14.58 -10.53 9.48
C VAL A 241 -14.17 -11.94 9.88
N GLU A 242 -13.12 -12.11 10.67
CA GLU A 242 -12.69 -13.42 11.16
C GLU A 242 -13.74 -14.07 12.09
N LEU A 243 -14.60 -13.28 12.74
CA LEU A 243 -15.78 -13.77 13.48
C LEU A 243 -16.92 -14.25 12.58
N MET A 244 -17.05 -13.74 11.35
CA MET A 244 -18.08 -14.14 10.38
C MET A 244 -17.66 -15.35 9.52
N ARG A 245 -16.37 -15.72 9.57
CA ARG A 245 -15.76 -16.75 8.72
C ARG A 245 -15.98 -18.15 9.26
N VAL A 246 -16.24 -19.08 8.33
CA VAL A 246 -16.57 -20.50 8.63
C VAL A 246 -15.53 -21.49 8.07
N ASP A 247 -14.58 -21.01 7.27
CA ASP A 247 -13.47 -21.81 6.73
C ASP A 247 -12.56 -22.38 7.83
N PRO A 248 -11.88 -23.53 7.59
CA PRO A 248 -10.89 -24.07 8.51
C PRO A 248 -9.74 -23.08 8.76
N ALA A 249 -9.40 -22.88 10.03
CA ALA A 249 -8.26 -22.05 10.43
C ALA A 249 -7.59 -22.64 11.67
N THR A 250 -6.29 -22.42 11.82
CA THR A 250 -5.54 -22.79 13.03
C THR A 250 -6.14 -22.07 14.24
N GLN A 251 -6.49 -22.82 15.28
CA GLN A 251 -7.04 -22.30 16.52
C GLN A 251 -6.09 -22.56 17.69
N PHE A 252 -6.07 -21.62 18.63
CA PHE A 252 -5.40 -21.75 19.92
C PHE A 252 -6.41 -21.40 21.01
N GLY A 253 -6.66 -22.32 21.95
CA GLY A 253 -7.70 -22.14 22.98
C GLY A 253 -9.12 -21.94 22.44
N GLY A 254 -9.44 -22.51 21.27
CA GLY A 254 -10.74 -22.34 20.59
C GLY A 254 -10.90 -21.01 19.82
N ILE A 255 -9.89 -20.14 19.84
CA ILE A 255 -9.88 -18.87 19.10
C ILE A 255 -8.98 -19.00 17.87
N ARG A 256 -9.44 -18.51 16.70
CA ARG A 256 -8.63 -18.45 15.47
C ARG A 256 -7.35 -17.63 15.72
N VAL A 257 -6.18 -18.17 15.35
CA VAL A 257 -4.87 -17.51 15.58
C VAL A 257 -4.83 -16.09 15.00
N ASN A 258 -5.45 -15.87 13.84
CA ASN A 258 -5.57 -14.55 13.21
C ASN A 258 -6.21 -13.50 14.13
N SER A 259 -7.20 -13.87 14.95
CA SER A 259 -7.85 -12.96 15.89
C SER A 259 -6.89 -12.54 17.00
N PHE A 260 -6.12 -13.49 17.54
CA PHE A 260 -5.10 -13.20 18.56
C PHE A 260 -3.99 -12.29 18.00
N THR A 261 -3.46 -12.60 16.81
CA THR A 261 -2.46 -11.76 16.14
C THR A 261 -3.00 -10.36 15.84
N SER A 262 -4.26 -10.25 15.37
CA SER A 262 -4.89 -8.95 15.11
C SER A 262 -5.01 -8.09 16.38
N THR A 263 -5.36 -8.70 17.52
CA THR A 263 -5.42 -7.99 18.81
C THR A 263 -4.05 -7.48 19.26
N LEU A 264 -2.99 -8.30 19.18
CA LEU A 264 -1.65 -7.87 19.56
C LEU A 264 -1.12 -6.75 18.66
N VAL A 265 -1.29 -6.90 17.34
CA VAL A 265 -0.87 -5.89 16.35
C VAL A 265 -1.68 -4.59 16.51
N PHE A 266 -2.98 -4.67 16.81
CA PHE A 266 -3.81 -3.52 17.14
C PHE A 266 -3.29 -2.76 18.37
N VAL A 267 -3.02 -3.45 19.48
CA VAL A 267 -2.50 -2.82 20.70
C VAL A 267 -1.13 -2.16 20.44
N GLY A 268 -0.23 -2.84 19.71
CA GLY A 268 1.07 -2.27 19.32
C GLY A 268 0.93 -1.02 18.44
N ALA A 269 0.02 -1.04 17.46
CA ALA A 269 -0.26 0.11 16.60
C ALA A 269 -0.86 1.30 17.37
N VAL A 270 -1.81 1.06 18.28
CA VAL A 270 -2.39 2.10 19.14
C VAL A 270 -1.33 2.69 20.08
N ALA A 271 -0.50 1.85 20.72
CA ALA A 271 0.60 2.31 21.55
C ALA A 271 1.58 3.20 20.74
N TYR A 272 1.92 2.79 19.51
CA TYR A 272 2.77 3.59 18.63
C TYR A 272 2.14 4.94 18.27
N ILE A 273 0.85 5.00 17.91
CA ILE A 273 0.14 6.26 17.59
C ILE A 273 0.18 7.27 18.75
N LEU A 274 0.15 6.77 19.99
CA LEU A 274 0.17 7.56 21.22
C LEU A 274 1.58 8.00 21.64
N LEU A 275 2.60 7.16 21.43
CA LEU A 275 3.98 7.39 21.84
C LEU A 275 4.82 8.13 20.78
N ALA A 276 4.50 7.99 19.49
CA ALA A 276 5.27 8.57 18.41
C ALA A 276 5.10 10.11 18.32
N PRO A 277 6.10 10.85 17.79
CA PRO A 277 6.06 12.30 17.67
C PRO A 277 4.82 12.85 16.95
N LYS A 278 4.29 13.96 17.44
CA LYS A 278 3.16 14.66 16.82
C LYS A 278 3.65 15.57 15.68
N GLY A 279 2.77 15.80 14.70
CA GLY A 279 3.10 16.57 13.49
C GLY A 279 3.64 15.71 12.37
N ARG A 280 4.17 16.37 11.33
CA ARG A 280 4.80 15.78 10.15
C ARG A 280 6.28 16.15 10.11
N GLU A 281 7.06 15.28 9.50
CA GLU A 281 8.45 15.50 9.14
C GLU A 281 8.62 16.77 8.29
N ASP A 282 9.79 17.41 8.38
CA ASP A 282 10.17 18.52 7.51
C ASP A 282 10.42 17.97 6.08
N PRO A 283 9.77 18.53 5.03
CA PRO A 283 10.05 18.19 3.63
C PRO A 283 11.54 18.14 3.26
N ALA A 284 12.39 18.99 3.85
CA ALA A 284 13.83 18.99 3.61
C ALA A 284 14.52 17.67 4.02
N THR A 285 13.91 16.90 4.93
CA THR A 285 14.42 15.58 5.39
C THR A 285 13.97 14.40 4.53
N LEU A 286 13.20 14.66 3.46
CA LEU A 286 12.65 13.63 2.57
C LEU A 286 13.42 13.48 1.25
N GLY A 287 14.46 14.28 1.02
CA GLY A 287 15.24 14.28 -0.21
C GLY A 287 16.01 12.97 -0.40
N ASP A 288 16.01 12.47 -1.65
CA ASP A 288 16.92 11.40 -2.04
C ASP A 288 18.35 11.97 -2.00
N THR A 289 19.20 11.42 -1.13
CA THR A 289 20.63 11.76 -1.18
C THR A 289 21.26 10.84 -2.22
N PRO A 290 21.65 11.33 -3.41
CA PRO A 290 22.18 10.47 -4.46
C PRO A 290 23.41 9.75 -3.91
N SER A 291 23.29 8.42 -3.77
CA SER A 291 24.38 7.57 -3.32
C SER A 291 25.46 7.60 -4.39
N SER A 292 26.50 8.41 -4.17
CA SER A 292 27.75 8.41 -4.94
C SER A 292 28.43 7.05 -4.81
N ALA A 293 27.97 6.12 -5.63
CA ALA A 293 28.36 4.72 -5.66
C ALA A 293 28.34 4.20 -7.10
N ASP A 294 28.95 4.96 -8.01
CA ASP A 294 29.57 4.39 -9.20
C ASP A 294 31.08 4.65 -9.13
N GLY A 295 31.84 3.58 -8.94
CA GLY A 295 33.29 3.62 -8.80
C GLY A 295 33.95 3.49 -10.16
N GLY A 296 33.99 4.59 -10.92
CA GLY A 296 34.78 4.70 -12.13
C GLY A 296 36.12 5.36 -11.85
N GLU A 297 37.19 4.57 -11.71
CA GLU A 297 38.56 5.10 -11.67
C GLU A 297 38.89 5.76 -13.03
N GLY A 298 38.93 7.09 -13.04
CA GLY A 298 39.44 7.90 -14.13
C GLY A 298 40.63 8.72 -13.63
N THR A 299 41.85 8.23 -13.88
CA THR A 299 43.09 8.90 -13.51
C THR A 299 43.20 10.28 -14.15
N ALA A 300 43.26 11.32 -13.32
CA ALA A 300 43.72 12.65 -13.70
C ALA A 300 45.04 12.93 -12.96
N GLU A 301 46.15 12.43 -13.51
CA GLU A 301 47.45 13.02 -13.20
C GLU A 301 47.46 14.44 -13.77
N THR A 302 47.72 15.44 -12.92
CA THR A 302 48.29 16.71 -13.36
C THR A 302 49.23 17.17 -12.26
N GLU A 303 50.45 17.50 -12.67
CA GLU A 303 51.61 17.61 -11.80
C GLU A 303 51.52 18.81 -10.86
N ALA A 304 52.14 18.67 -9.69
CA ALA A 304 52.44 19.78 -8.80
C ALA A 304 53.95 19.93 -8.66
N THR A 305 54.51 21.00 -9.22
CA THR A 305 55.82 21.53 -8.82
C THR A 305 55.70 23.04 -8.65
N ALA A 306 56.16 23.51 -7.49
CA ALA A 306 56.21 24.93 -7.16
C ALA A 306 57.55 25.52 -7.60
N ASP A 307 57.58 26.84 -7.81
CA ASP A 307 58.80 27.64 -7.66
C ASP A 307 58.48 29.04 -7.14
N ALA A 308 59.50 29.76 -6.65
CA ALA A 308 59.36 30.80 -5.63
C ALA A 308 59.65 32.25 -6.10
N GLU A 309 59.75 33.14 -5.09
CA GLU A 309 60.31 34.51 -5.10
C GLU A 309 59.41 35.73 -5.43
N ASP A 310 58.97 36.38 -4.35
CA ASP A 310 59.21 37.79 -4.00
C ASP A 310 59.17 38.88 -5.10
N THR A 311 58.20 39.81 -4.99
CA THR A 311 58.53 41.26 -5.04
C THR A 311 57.45 42.17 -4.42
N LYS A 312 57.84 42.84 -3.33
CA LYS A 312 57.56 44.24 -2.91
C LYS A 312 56.20 44.95 -3.18
N HIS A 313 55.66 45.44 -2.07
CA HIS A 313 54.84 46.65 -1.80
C HIS A 313 55.38 47.95 -2.49
N PRO A 314 54.68 49.13 -2.50
CA PRO A 314 53.70 49.59 -1.48
C PRO A 314 52.52 50.50 -1.95
N GLU A 315 51.74 50.98 -0.95
CA GLU A 315 51.05 52.32 -0.88
C GLU A 315 49.85 52.59 -1.84
N ASP A 316 48.81 53.38 -1.49
CA ASP A 316 48.53 54.14 -0.26
C ASP A 316 47.02 54.53 -0.08
N THR A 317 46.63 54.91 1.16
CA THR A 317 45.47 55.77 1.58
C THR A 317 44.03 55.41 1.12
N GLU A 318 43.00 55.29 1.97
CA GLU A 318 42.40 56.10 3.07
C GLU A 318 41.23 57.02 2.66
N ASP A 319 40.29 57.18 3.63
CA ASP A 319 39.05 57.99 3.65
C ASP A 319 37.94 57.66 2.63
N GLY A 320 36.64 57.62 2.96
CA GLY A 320 35.87 58.26 4.05
C GLY A 320 34.97 59.36 3.44
N VAL A 321 33.71 59.64 3.77
CA VAL A 321 32.80 59.46 4.92
C VAL A 321 31.44 60.11 4.48
N THR A 322 30.32 60.00 5.24
CA THR A 322 29.06 60.82 5.15
C THR A 322 28.19 60.75 3.87
N ASP A 323 26.87 61.02 3.86
CA ASP A 323 25.80 60.97 4.90
C ASP A 323 24.41 60.81 4.21
N ALA A 324 23.32 60.69 4.98
CA ALA A 324 21.92 60.69 4.50
C ALA A 324 21.24 62.08 4.76
N PRO A 325 19.90 62.27 4.75
CA PRO A 325 18.79 61.82 3.87
C PRO A 325 17.95 63.05 3.36
N GLU A 326 16.61 62.90 3.24
CA GLU A 326 15.54 63.88 2.89
C GLU A 326 15.38 64.21 1.39
N ALA A 327 14.22 64.60 0.84
CA ALA A 327 12.77 64.46 1.09
C ALA A 327 12.07 65.40 0.08
N ASP A 328 10.81 65.12 -0.30
CA ASP A 328 9.65 66.06 -0.29
C ASP A 328 8.61 65.83 -1.44
N ALA A 329 7.34 66.15 -1.14
CA ALA A 329 6.24 66.72 -1.97
C ALA A 329 5.87 66.17 -3.39
N THR A 330 4.64 66.27 -3.94
CA THR A 330 3.27 66.76 -3.57
C THR A 330 2.24 66.27 -4.65
N ASP A 331 0.91 66.48 -4.64
CA ASP A 331 -0.05 67.04 -3.65
C ASP A 331 -1.30 66.13 -3.48
N LYS A 332 -2.41 66.39 -4.22
CA LYS A 332 -3.78 65.92 -3.89
C LYS A 332 -4.75 65.86 -5.08
N SER A 333 -5.76 64.97 -4.95
CA SER A 333 -7.22 65.17 -5.19
C SER A 333 -7.96 63.83 -4.91
N VAL A 334 -9.04 63.67 -4.13
CA VAL A 334 -10.31 64.43 -3.90
C VAL A 334 -11.19 64.39 -5.17
N ASP A 335 -12.42 63.87 -5.25
CA ASP A 335 -13.55 63.54 -4.32
C ASP A 335 -14.08 62.09 -4.58
N GLU A 336 -14.82 61.34 -3.75
CA GLU A 336 -15.99 61.51 -2.84
C GLU A 336 -17.35 61.00 -3.44
N SER A 337 -18.21 60.43 -2.58
CA SER A 337 -19.57 59.84 -2.78
C SER A 337 -19.64 58.47 -3.50
N ALA A 338 -20.16 57.37 -2.90
CA ALA A 338 -21.44 57.09 -2.22
C ALA A 338 -22.62 57.03 -3.22
N ASP A 339 -23.48 56.00 -3.29
CA ASP A 339 -24.15 55.27 -2.21
C ASP A 339 -24.97 54.05 -2.75
N ASN A 340 -25.46 53.22 -1.81
CA ASN A 340 -26.79 52.57 -1.78
C ASN A 340 -27.06 51.14 -2.33
N SER A 341 -27.47 50.29 -1.38
CA SER A 341 -28.53 49.25 -1.39
C SER A 341 -28.75 48.27 -2.58
N GLY A 342 -28.69 46.96 -2.25
CA GLY A 342 -29.94 46.23 -1.91
C GLY A 342 -30.50 45.14 -2.86
N ILE A 343 -30.81 43.99 -2.24
CA ILE A 343 -32.09 43.23 -2.37
C ILE A 343 -32.28 42.18 -3.52
N VAL A 344 -32.28 40.90 -3.08
CA VAL A 344 -33.20 39.77 -3.41
C VAL A 344 -32.97 38.78 -4.57
N GLU A 345 -33.06 37.50 -4.17
CA GLU A 345 -33.43 36.21 -4.82
C GLU A 345 -33.36 36.01 -6.34
N LYS A 346 -32.65 34.93 -6.72
CA LYS A 346 -33.29 33.68 -7.17
C LYS A 346 -32.40 32.45 -6.92
#